data_AF-A0A537GQ20-F1
#
_entry.id   AF-A0A537GQ20-F1
#
_cell.length_a   1.000
_cell.length_b   1.000
_cell.length_c   1.000
_cell.angle_alpha   90.00
_cell.angle_beta   90.00
_cell.angle_gamma   90.00
#
_symmetry.space_group_name_H-M   'P 1'
#
loop_
_entity.id
_entity.type
_entity.pdbx_description
1 polymer ?
#
loop_
_entity_poly.entity_id
_entity_poly.type
_entity_poly.pdbx_seq_one_letter_code
_entity_poly.pdbx_strand_id
1 'polypeptide(L)'
;MSNKTCASRRTKVLLITSFVLLGALLAGPLVASNNQSSPWSTNLAMPASAPFDHIVTIMMENQAFCSVYTGCGGSGTYQSQLADQNVLVMTWGTINHNSQPNYIAQLGAINDGSTSGDGVCCYFETGQNLVDKIEGAGLTWQAFAEDAGSSGTCNFSPPRSGDHFPFIDFSDMNTASRCSHFLTTASSSDPEFLASLNTANPANFI
;
A
#
# COMPACT_ATOMS: atom_id res chain seq x y z
N MET A 1 7.52 -18.02 18.25
CA MET A 1 7.55 -19.04 17.18
C MET A 1 6.18 -19.69 17.10
N SER A 2 5.33 -19.28 16.16
CA SER A 2 4.03 -19.89 15.93
C SER A 2 3.96 -20.32 14.47
N ASN A 3 4.14 -21.62 14.23
CA ASN A 3 3.92 -22.23 12.92
C ASN A 3 2.43 -22.14 12.59
N LYS A 4 2.07 -21.41 11.52
CA LYS A 4 0.71 -21.38 11.00
C LYS A 4 0.68 -22.04 9.62
N THR A 5 0.05 -23.21 9.57
CA THR A 5 -0.18 -23.99 8.36
C THR A 5 -1.34 -23.40 7.54
N CYS A 6 -1.19 -23.39 6.22
CA CYS A 6 -2.16 -22.90 5.25
C CYS A 6 -3.45 -23.76 5.26
N ALA A 7 -4.62 -23.13 5.41
CA ALA A 7 -5.90 -23.83 5.50
C ALA A 7 -6.53 -24.07 4.10
N SER A 8 -6.82 -25.33 3.80
CA SER A 8 -7.54 -25.78 2.59
C SER A 8 -9.03 -25.42 2.63
N ARG A 9 -9.54 -24.83 1.53
CA ARG A 9 -10.94 -24.41 1.36
C ARG A 9 -11.85 -25.62 1.14
N ARG A 10 -12.73 -25.94 2.10
CA ARG A 10 -13.79 -26.95 1.92
C ARG A 10 -15.10 -26.29 1.48
N THR A 11 -15.55 -26.61 0.28
CA THR A 11 -16.89 -26.29 -0.25
C THR A 11 -17.96 -26.92 0.63
N LYS A 12 -18.93 -26.14 1.13
CA LYS A 12 -20.13 -26.67 1.79
C LYS A 12 -21.38 -26.24 1.04
N VAL A 13 -22.17 -27.24 0.70
CA VAL A 13 -23.44 -27.19 -0.03
C VAL A 13 -24.56 -26.63 0.87
N LEU A 14 -25.47 -25.92 0.20
CA LEU A 14 -26.64 -25.20 0.69
C LEU A 14 -27.68 -26.09 1.41
N LEU A 15 -28.35 -25.54 2.43
CA LEU A 15 -29.64 -26.05 2.91
C LEU A 15 -30.60 -24.86 3.10
N ILE A 16 -31.65 -24.85 2.29
CA ILE A 16 -32.74 -23.86 2.25
C ILE A 16 -33.82 -24.31 3.22
N THR A 17 -34.22 -23.44 4.15
CA THR A 17 -35.49 -23.57 4.87
C THR A 17 -36.24 -22.24 4.82
N SER A 18 -37.35 -22.27 4.08
CA SER A 18 -38.32 -21.18 3.95
C SER A 18 -39.13 -21.01 5.23
N PHE A 19 -39.27 -19.76 5.69
CA PHE A 19 -40.42 -19.33 6.48
C PHE A 19 -41.13 -18.21 5.74
N VAL A 20 -42.34 -18.51 5.28
CA VAL A 20 -43.30 -17.55 4.75
C VAL A 20 -43.95 -16.86 5.95
N LEU A 21 -43.78 -15.54 6.06
CA LEU A 21 -44.71 -14.70 6.81
C LEU A 21 -45.08 -13.48 5.96
N LEU A 22 -46.39 -13.39 5.73
CA LEU A 22 -47.10 -12.39 4.96
C LEU A 22 -47.19 -11.09 5.78
N GLY A 23 -46.54 -10.02 5.30
CA GLY A 23 -46.59 -8.69 5.91
C GLY A 23 -46.82 -7.63 4.83
N ALA A 24 -47.82 -6.80 5.04
CA ALA A 24 -48.44 -5.82 4.13
C ALA A 24 -47.50 -5.11 3.13
N LEU A 25 -47.92 -5.11 1.85
CA LEU A 25 -47.35 -4.29 0.78
C LEU A 25 -47.60 -2.80 1.06
N LEU A 26 -46.55 -2.06 1.40
CA LEU A 26 -46.40 -0.67 1.03
C LEU A 26 -45.39 -0.61 -0.12
N ALA A 27 -45.91 -0.52 -1.34
CA ALA A 27 -45.10 -0.29 -2.54
C ALA A 27 -44.63 1.18 -2.56
N GLY A 28 -43.61 1.49 -1.76
CA GLY A 28 -42.76 2.65 -2.00
C GLY A 28 -41.72 2.29 -3.07
N PRO A 29 -41.34 3.21 -3.98
CA PRO A 29 -40.28 2.92 -4.93
C PRO A 29 -38.99 2.63 -4.17
N LEU A 30 -38.51 1.39 -4.26
CA LEU A 30 -37.14 1.05 -3.91
C LEU A 30 -36.25 1.75 -4.93
N VAL A 31 -35.73 2.93 -4.57
CA VAL A 31 -34.59 3.51 -5.26
C VAL A 31 -33.42 2.58 -4.96
N ALA A 32 -33.04 1.77 -5.93
CA ALA A 32 -31.75 1.10 -5.89
C ALA A 32 -30.70 2.22 -5.79
N SER A 33 -30.03 2.33 -4.63
CA SER A 33 -28.81 3.14 -4.52
C SER A 33 -27.76 2.53 -5.42
N ASN A 34 -27.72 2.99 -6.67
CA ASN A 34 -26.55 2.87 -7.52
C ASN A 34 -25.43 3.63 -6.83
N ASN A 35 -24.69 2.97 -5.93
CA ASN A 35 -23.31 3.34 -5.63
C ASN A 35 -22.44 2.98 -6.83
N GLN A 36 -22.78 3.54 -7.99
CA GLN A 36 -21.82 3.72 -9.06
C GLN A 36 -20.99 4.91 -8.60
N SER A 37 -19.79 4.61 -8.11
CA SER A 37 -18.74 5.61 -8.03
C SER A 37 -18.70 6.31 -9.39
N SER A 38 -18.99 7.61 -9.38
CA SER A 38 -18.90 8.45 -10.57
C SER A 38 -17.54 8.18 -11.22
N PRO A 39 -17.46 7.69 -12.46
CA PRO A 39 -16.20 7.72 -13.18
C PRO A 39 -15.94 9.20 -13.42
N TRP A 40 -15.06 9.79 -12.62
CA TRP A 40 -14.46 11.05 -12.98
C TRP A 40 -13.63 10.77 -14.22
N SER A 41 -14.24 10.87 -15.39
CA SER A 41 -13.53 11.00 -16.66
C SER A 41 -12.96 12.41 -16.70
N THR A 42 -11.97 12.66 -15.85
CA THR A 42 -11.04 13.75 -16.10
C THR A 42 -10.20 13.29 -17.28
N ASN A 43 -10.60 13.72 -18.48
CA ASN A 43 -9.65 13.86 -19.59
C ASN A 43 -8.68 14.97 -19.20
N LEU A 44 -7.81 14.69 -18.23
CA LEU A 44 -6.60 15.45 -18.00
C LEU A 44 -5.74 15.15 -19.23
N ALA A 45 -5.62 16.12 -20.12
CA ALA A 45 -4.53 16.13 -21.07
C ALA A 45 -3.26 15.88 -20.26
N MET A 46 -2.54 14.81 -20.57
CA MET A 46 -1.23 14.57 -19.97
C MET A 46 -0.41 15.83 -20.21
N PRO A 47 0.03 16.55 -19.17
CA PRO A 47 0.88 17.70 -19.38
C PRO A 47 2.14 17.19 -20.11
N ALA A 48 2.61 17.95 -21.09
CA ALA A 48 3.73 17.56 -21.94
C ALA A 48 5.04 17.32 -21.14
N SER A 49 5.06 17.71 -19.87
CA SER A 49 5.92 17.20 -18.80
C SER A 49 5.09 17.00 -17.54
N ALA A 50 5.43 16.03 -16.68
CA ALA A 50 4.85 15.95 -15.35
C ALA A 50 5.07 17.28 -14.60
N PRO A 51 4.14 17.73 -13.74
CA PRO A 51 4.31 18.96 -12.95
C PRO A 51 5.34 18.82 -11.82
N PHE A 52 6.04 17.69 -11.75
CA PHE A 52 7.05 17.35 -10.75
C PHE A 52 8.11 16.45 -11.40
N ASP A 53 9.33 16.49 -10.88
CA ASP A 53 10.45 15.65 -11.34
C ASP A 53 10.61 14.37 -10.50
N HIS A 54 10.18 14.43 -9.24
CA HIS A 54 10.35 13.36 -8.24
C HIS A 54 9.09 13.17 -7.39
N ILE A 55 8.85 11.93 -6.98
CA ILE A 55 7.88 11.56 -5.93
C ILE A 55 8.67 10.88 -4.81
N VAL A 56 8.45 11.33 -3.58
CA VAL A 56 8.98 10.68 -2.37
C VAL A 56 7.80 10.27 -1.50
N THR A 57 7.70 8.97 -1.21
CA THR A 57 6.63 8.39 -0.40
C THR A 57 7.18 7.88 0.92
N ILE A 58 6.85 8.56 2.02
CA ILE A 58 7.21 8.10 3.36
C ILE A 58 6.07 7.25 3.91
N MET A 59 6.25 5.94 3.92
CA MET A 59 5.29 5.00 4.49
C MET A 59 5.57 4.78 5.97
N MET A 60 4.64 5.20 6.82
CA MET A 60 4.73 5.04 8.27
C MET A 60 3.78 3.93 8.74
N GLU A 61 3.97 3.45 9.97
CA GLU A 61 3.08 2.45 10.58
C GLU A 61 1.60 2.83 10.46
N ASN A 62 0.77 1.85 10.11
CA ASN A 62 -0.66 2.02 9.95
C ASN A 62 -1.30 2.40 11.28
N GLN A 63 -1.86 3.61 11.34
CA GLN A 63 -2.45 4.19 12.55
C GLN A 63 -3.78 4.84 12.22
N ALA A 64 -4.69 4.85 13.20
CA ALA A 64 -5.92 5.62 13.07
C ALA A 64 -5.59 7.12 12.95
N PHE A 65 -6.32 7.83 12.09
CA PHE A 65 -6.05 9.25 11.85
C PHE A 65 -5.94 10.07 13.15
N CYS A 66 -6.88 9.91 14.09
CA CYS A 66 -6.86 10.63 15.37
C CYS A 66 -5.94 10.06 16.45
N SER A 67 -5.22 8.95 16.20
CA SER A 67 -4.07 8.58 17.05
C SER A 67 -2.81 9.36 16.65
N VAL A 68 -2.72 9.85 15.41
CA VAL A 68 -1.58 10.62 14.90
C VAL A 68 -1.85 12.12 14.91
N TYR A 69 -2.95 12.56 14.28
CA TYR A 69 -3.19 13.98 14.03
C TYR A 69 -3.63 14.74 15.29
N THR A 70 -2.87 15.78 15.66
CA THR A 70 -3.08 16.55 16.89
C THR A 70 -4.40 17.31 16.89
N GLY A 71 -4.91 17.72 15.71
CA GLY A 71 -6.19 18.43 15.58
C GLY A 71 -7.43 17.64 16.03
N CYS A 72 -7.31 16.32 16.26
CA CYS A 72 -8.36 15.50 16.88
C CYS A 72 -7.89 14.61 18.04
N GLY A 73 -6.77 14.96 18.68
CA GLY A 73 -6.31 14.31 19.93
C GLY A 73 -5.11 13.37 19.79
N GLY A 74 -4.51 13.27 18.59
CA GLY A 74 -3.27 12.52 18.38
C GLY A 74 -2.03 13.23 18.93
N SER A 75 -0.88 12.56 18.85
CA SER A 75 0.40 13.04 19.40
C SER A 75 1.52 13.24 18.37
N GLY A 76 1.26 12.99 17.08
CA GLY A 76 2.22 13.15 15.99
C GLY A 76 2.41 14.61 15.61
N THR A 77 3.22 15.35 16.35
CA THR A 77 3.41 16.80 16.18
C THR A 77 3.99 17.16 14.82
N TYR A 78 5.02 16.44 14.37
CA TYR A 78 5.69 16.71 13.09
C TYR A 78 4.79 16.40 11.89
N GLN A 79 4.12 15.24 11.89
CA GLN A 79 3.16 14.87 10.86
C GLN A 79 1.98 15.84 10.79
N SER A 80 1.47 16.28 11.94
CA SER A 80 0.39 17.26 12.00
C SER A 80 0.82 18.61 11.45
N GLN A 81 2.04 19.06 11.76
CA GLN A 81 2.59 20.29 11.18
C GLN A 81 2.68 20.22 9.66
N LEU A 82 3.17 19.11 9.10
CA LEU A 82 3.23 18.92 7.65
C LEU A 82 1.84 18.92 7.01
N ALA A 83 0.87 18.25 7.63
CA ALA A 83 -0.51 18.22 7.16
C ALA A 83 -1.15 19.62 7.16
N ASP A 84 -0.97 20.38 8.24
CA ASP A 84 -1.54 21.73 8.41
C ASP A 84 -0.93 22.76 7.45
N GLN A 85 0.34 22.58 7.07
CA GLN A 85 1.04 23.46 6.14
C GLN A 85 0.83 23.10 4.66
N ASN A 86 0.27 21.92 4.37
CA ASN A 86 0.13 21.40 3.01
C ASN A 86 -1.29 20.87 2.78
N VAL A 87 -1.41 19.69 2.15
CA VAL A 87 -2.68 19.06 1.83
C VAL A 87 -2.91 17.89 2.77
N LEU A 88 -4.02 17.93 3.51
CA LEU A 88 -4.51 16.82 4.30
C LEU A 88 -5.69 16.14 3.59
N VAL A 89 -5.54 14.86 3.24
CA VAL A 89 -6.57 14.08 2.56
C VAL A 89 -7.44 13.36 3.59
N MET A 90 -8.65 13.87 3.83
CA MET A 90 -9.58 13.34 4.84
C MET A 90 -10.45 12.17 4.36
N THR A 91 -10.41 11.86 3.06
CA THR A 91 -11.20 10.80 2.44
C THR A 91 -10.39 9.53 2.16
N TRP A 92 -9.17 9.45 2.67
CA TRP A 92 -8.34 8.26 2.55
C TRP A 92 -8.77 7.20 3.57
N GLY A 93 -8.87 5.95 3.12
CA GLY A 93 -9.30 4.82 3.95
C GLY A 93 -8.41 3.61 3.76
N THR A 94 -8.54 2.64 4.66
CA THR A 94 -7.83 1.37 4.59
C THR A 94 -8.70 0.29 3.92
N ILE A 95 -8.06 -0.69 3.29
CA ILE A 95 -8.76 -1.89 2.78
C ILE A 95 -8.90 -2.97 3.86
N ASN A 96 -8.05 -2.91 4.90
CA ASN A 96 -8.04 -3.81 6.05
C ASN A 96 -7.47 -3.07 7.28
N HIS A 97 -7.67 -3.62 8.47
CA HIS A 97 -7.02 -3.16 9.70
C HIS A 97 -5.51 -3.47 9.74
N ASN A 98 -5.07 -4.56 9.11
CA ASN A 98 -3.66 -4.97 9.13
C ASN A 98 -2.79 -4.08 8.21
N SER A 99 -1.51 -3.92 8.53
CA SER A 99 -0.59 -3.05 7.77
C SER A 99 -0.26 -3.62 6.39
N GLN A 100 0.15 -4.89 6.33
CA GLN A 100 0.64 -5.53 5.10
C GLN A 100 -0.32 -5.39 3.91
N PRO A 101 -1.64 -5.66 4.05
CA PRO A 101 -2.57 -5.55 2.93
C PRO A 101 -2.69 -4.14 2.38
N ASN A 102 -2.64 -3.13 3.25
CA ASN A 102 -2.74 -1.73 2.83
C ASN A 102 -1.49 -1.30 2.04
N TYR A 103 -0.30 -1.77 2.39
CA TYR A 103 0.92 -1.45 1.65
C TYR A 103 0.99 -2.20 0.31
N ILE A 104 0.56 -3.46 0.26
CA ILE A 104 0.43 -4.21 -1.00
C ILE A 104 -0.58 -3.55 -1.93
N ALA A 105 -1.72 -3.08 -1.40
CA ALA A 105 -2.71 -2.37 -2.20
C ALA A 105 -2.18 -1.05 -2.76
N GLN A 106 -1.36 -0.33 -2.00
CA GLN A 106 -0.72 0.90 -2.48
C GLN A 106 0.31 0.63 -3.57
N LEU A 107 1.12 -0.43 -3.42
CA LEU A 107 2.16 -0.75 -4.40
C LEU A 107 1.63 -1.45 -5.66
N GLY A 108 0.72 -2.41 -5.49
CA GLY A 108 0.22 -3.28 -6.57
C GLY A 108 -1.17 -2.97 -7.10
N ALA A 109 -1.91 -2.04 -6.46
CA ALA A 109 -3.34 -1.85 -6.72
C ALA A 109 -4.19 -3.13 -6.54
N ILE A 110 -3.77 -4.02 -5.64
CA ILE A 110 -4.43 -5.30 -5.36
C ILE A 110 -5.36 -5.17 -4.15
N ASN A 111 -6.64 -5.50 -4.33
CA ASN A 111 -7.64 -5.61 -3.27
C ASN A 111 -8.64 -6.73 -3.57
N ASP A 112 -8.12 -7.94 -3.83
CA ASP A 112 -8.90 -9.12 -4.21
C ASP A 112 -9.19 -10.08 -3.04
N GLY A 113 -8.78 -9.69 -1.82
CA GLY A 113 -8.91 -10.50 -0.61
C GLY A 113 -7.85 -11.59 -0.43
N SER A 114 -6.87 -11.71 -1.36
CA SER A 114 -5.73 -12.61 -1.21
C SER A 114 -4.79 -12.22 -0.06
N THR A 115 -4.91 -10.98 0.42
CA THR A 115 -4.11 -10.37 1.47
C THR A 115 -4.94 -10.02 2.70
N SER A 116 -5.80 -10.93 3.19
CA SER A 116 -6.67 -10.58 4.32
C SER A 116 -5.96 -10.52 5.69
N GLY A 117 -4.65 -10.77 5.77
CA GLY A 117 -3.86 -10.87 7.01
C GLY A 117 -2.40 -10.43 6.83
N ASP A 118 -1.65 -10.36 7.93
CA ASP A 118 -0.18 -10.27 7.91
C ASP A 118 0.45 -11.63 7.59
N GLY A 119 1.71 -11.61 7.15
CA GLY A 119 2.46 -12.81 6.80
C GLY A 119 2.01 -13.46 5.50
N VAL A 120 1.70 -12.65 4.48
CA VAL A 120 1.67 -13.13 3.09
C VAL A 120 2.97 -13.90 2.86
N CYS A 121 2.85 -15.21 2.71
CA CYS A 121 3.97 -16.08 2.39
C CYS A 121 4.04 -16.28 0.89
N CYS A 122 5.27 -16.47 0.43
CA CYS A 122 5.57 -17.20 -0.78
C CYS A 122 5.31 -16.39 -2.08
N TYR A 123 5.27 -15.06 -1.96
CA TYR A 123 5.09 -14.07 -3.02
C TYR A 123 3.69 -14.08 -3.69
N PHE A 124 3.29 -12.93 -4.21
CA PHE A 124 2.33 -12.87 -5.31
C PHE A 124 3.05 -13.34 -6.56
N GLU A 125 2.70 -14.53 -7.03
CA GLU A 125 3.42 -15.24 -8.09
C GLU A 125 3.56 -14.45 -9.41
N THR A 126 2.70 -13.46 -9.71
CA THR A 126 2.75 -12.65 -10.96
C THR A 126 2.04 -11.29 -10.86
N GLY A 127 2.32 -10.49 -9.82
CA GLY A 127 1.65 -9.19 -9.62
C GLY A 127 2.36 -8.03 -10.30
N GLN A 128 1.79 -7.46 -11.37
CA GLN A 128 2.22 -6.12 -11.81
C GLN A 128 2.07 -5.14 -10.65
N ASN A 129 3.03 -4.24 -10.52
CA ASN A 129 3.05 -3.24 -9.47
C ASN A 129 3.54 -1.88 -10.00
N LEU A 130 3.57 -0.87 -9.13
CA LEU A 130 3.96 0.50 -9.49
C LEU A 130 5.34 0.56 -10.18
N VAL A 131 6.27 -0.32 -9.80
CA VAL A 131 7.62 -0.36 -10.37
C VAL A 131 7.59 -0.66 -11.87
N ASP A 132 6.69 -1.53 -12.35
CA ASP A 132 6.54 -1.79 -13.79
C ASP A 132 6.17 -0.53 -14.57
N LYS A 133 5.35 0.35 -13.97
CA LYS A 133 4.96 1.62 -14.60
C LYS A 133 6.11 2.62 -14.60
N ILE A 134 6.89 2.67 -13.53
CA ILE A 134 8.06 3.54 -13.41
C ILE A 134 9.13 3.12 -14.44
N GLU A 135 9.51 1.84 -14.45
CA GLU A 135 10.51 1.31 -15.37
C GLU A 135 10.04 1.42 -16.83
N GLY A 136 8.76 1.13 -17.10
CA GLY A 136 8.17 1.26 -18.44
C GLY A 136 8.15 2.69 -18.98
N ALA A 137 8.20 3.69 -18.10
CA ALA A 137 8.33 5.11 -18.46
C ALA A 137 9.80 5.57 -18.60
N GLY A 138 10.78 4.68 -18.38
CA GLY A 138 12.20 5.02 -18.38
C GLY A 138 12.63 5.83 -17.15
N LEU A 139 11.84 5.80 -16.07
CA LEU A 139 12.12 6.48 -14.82
C LEU A 139 12.87 5.58 -13.85
N THR A 140 13.59 6.20 -12.92
CA THR A 140 14.40 5.50 -11.90
C THR A 140 13.66 5.43 -10.57
N TRP A 141 13.95 4.39 -9.78
CA TRP A 141 13.37 4.23 -8.45
C TRP A 141 14.37 3.68 -7.43
N GLN A 142 14.09 3.91 -6.16
CA GLN A 142 14.73 3.25 -5.03
C GLN A 142 13.67 2.98 -3.95
N ALA A 143 13.92 2.01 -3.08
CA ALA A 143 13.03 1.73 -1.96
C ALA A 143 13.86 1.46 -0.69
N PHE A 144 13.50 2.14 0.40
CA PHE A 144 14.26 2.10 1.65
C PHE A 144 13.47 1.39 2.76
N ALA A 145 14.16 0.62 3.59
CA ALA A 145 13.61 0.07 4.83
C ALA A 145 14.56 0.30 6.01
N GLU A 146 13.98 0.74 7.12
CA GLU A 146 14.69 0.98 8.38
C GLU A 146 15.32 -0.30 8.92
N ASP A 147 16.61 -0.20 9.27
CA ASP A 147 17.40 -1.24 9.93
C ASP A 147 17.37 -2.61 9.22
N ALA A 148 17.28 -2.60 7.89
CA ALA A 148 17.26 -3.80 7.07
C ALA A 148 18.66 -4.43 6.88
N GLY A 149 18.71 -5.76 6.84
CA GLY A 149 19.89 -6.52 6.43
C GLY A 149 19.99 -6.72 4.93
N SER A 150 21.21 -7.01 4.44
CA SER A 150 21.48 -7.47 3.07
C SER A 150 21.05 -6.49 1.96
N SER A 151 21.27 -5.19 2.19
CA SER A 151 21.02 -4.10 1.23
C SER A 151 21.53 -4.42 -0.17
N GLY A 152 20.71 -4.11 -1.19
CA GLY A 152 21.03 -4.28 -2.60
C GLY A 152 21.02 -5.72 -3.11
N THR A 153 20.44 -6.66 -2.36
CA THR A 153 20.42 -8.09 -2.71
C THR A 153 19.02 -8.67 -2.59
N CYS A 154 18.76 -9.79 -3.27
CA CYS A 154 17.47 -10.49 -3.13
C CYS A 154 17.33 -11.25 -1.80
N ASN A 155 18.34 -11.20 -0.93
CA ASN A 155 18.25 -11.65 0.46
C ASN A 155 17.94 -10.47 1.40
N PHE A 156 17.42 -9.35 0.87
CA PHE A 156 17.03 -8.17 1.64
C PHE A 156 16.12 -8.56 2.79
N SER A 157 16.44 -8.10 3.99
CA SER A 157 15.85 -8.61 5.22
C SER A 157 15.49 -7.46 6.17
N PRO A 158 14.39 -6.72 5.92
CA PRO A 158 13.91 -5.72 6.85
C PRO A 158 13.33 -6.37 8.12
N PRO A 159 13.38 -5.70 9.29
CA PRO A 159 12.96 -6.29 10.58
C PRO A 159 11.50 -6.79 10.61
N ARG A 160 10.64 -6.22 9.77
CA ARG A 160 9.22 -6.57 9.62
C ARG A 160 8.90 -7.26 8.29
N SER A 161 9.91 -7.68 7.52
CA SER A 161 9.72 -8.35 6.23
C SER A 161 8.73 -7.59 5.32
N GLY A 162 7.91 -8.32 4.56
CA GLY A 162 6.88 -7.76 3.69
C GLY A 162 5.80 -6.97 4.44
N ASP A 163 5.61 -7.21 5.75
CA ASP A 163 4.59 -6.51 6.53
C ASP A 163 4.75 -4.98 6.43
N HIS A 164 5.99 -4.47 6.37
CA HIS A 164 6.31 -3.04 6.29
C HIS A 164 7.13 -2.68 5.04
N PHE A 165 7.44 -3.64 4.18
CA PHE A 165 8.18 -3.42 2.95
C PHE A 165 7.58 -4.27 1.82
N PRO A 166 6.45 -3.83 1.23
CA PRO A 166 5.64 -4.68 0.35
C PRO A 166 6.36 -5.11 -0.93
N PHE A 167 7.45 -4.44 -1.33
CA PHE A 167 8.21 -4.77 -2.54
C PHE A 167 8.69 -6.23 -2.55
N ILE A 168 9.07 -6.79 -1.40
CA ILE A 168 9.52 -8.19 -1.32
C ILE A 168 8.38 -9.21 -1.37
N ASP A 169 7.12 -8.77 -1.34
CA ASP A 169 5.97 -9.67 -1.47
C ASP A 169 5.61 -9.95 -2.94
N PHE A 170 6.19 -9.23 -3.91
CA PHE A 170 5.92 -9.41 -5.34
C PHE A 170 7.02 -10.26 -5.99
N SER A 171 6.65 -11.34 -6.68
CA SER A 171 7.64 -12.28 -7.25
C SER A 171 8.48 -11.65 -8.36
N ASP A 172 7.91 -10.76 -9.16
CA ASP A 172 8.56 -10.04 -10.25
C ASP A 172 9.58 -9.01 -9.74
N MET A 173 9.53 -8.67 -8.45
CA MET A 173 10.52 -7.85 -7.77
C MET A 173 11.76 -8.66 -7.35
N ASN A 174 11.69 -9.99 -7.32
CA ASN A 174 12.77 -10.88 -6.89
C ASN A 174 13.78 -11.17 -8.03
N THR A 175 14.37 -10.11 -8.58
CA THR A 175 15.42 -10.19 -9.60
C THR A 175 16.63 -9.38 -9.17
N ALA A 176 17.84 -9.80 -9.52
CA ALA A 176 19.06 -9.09 -9.09
C ALA A 176 19.05 -7.60 -9.46
N SER A 177 18.47 -7.24 -10.61
CA SER A 177 18.31 -5.85 -11.05
C SER A 177 17.35 -5.05 -10.20
N ARG A 178 16.21 -5.61 -9.76
CA ARG A 178 15.26 -4.89 -8.90
C ARG A 178 15.68 -4.91 -7.44
N CYS A 179 16.21 -6.04 -6.96
CA CYS A 179 16.73 -6.17 -5.61
C CYS A 179 17.90 -5.20 -5.32
N SER A 180 18.68 -4.78 -6.33
CA SER A 180 19.72 -3.76 -6.13
C SER A 180 19.19 -2.38 -5.73
N HIS A 181 17.88 -2.15 -5.87
CA HIS A 181 17.20 -0.91 -5.45
C HIS A 181 16.62 -0.99 -4.03
N PHE A 182 16.72 -2.15 -3.34
CA PHE A 182 16.29 -2.29 -1.95
C PHE A 182 17.43 -1.87 -1.02
N LEU A 183 17.22 -0.75 -0.34
CA LEU A 183 18.25 -0.07 0.42
C LEU A 183 17.91 -0.04 1.91
N THR A 184 18.92 -0.23 2.74
CA THR A 184 18.77 -0.09 4.20
C THR A 184 18.99 1.35 4.64
N THR A 185 18.32 1.77 5.71
CA THR A 185 18.67 2.99 6.45
C THR A 185 19.08 2.64 7.87
N ALA A 186 19.97 3.44 8.46
CA ALA A 186 20.34 3.34 9.86
C ALA A 186 19.53 4.32 10.72
N SER A 187 18.68 3.76 11.59
CA SER A 187 17.89 4.55 12.53
C SER A 187 18.79 5.28 13.55
N SER A 188 18.40 6.45 14.07
CA SER A 188 17.15 7.19 13.82
C SER A 188 17.35 8.38 12.87
N SER A 189 18.47 8.45 12.15
CA SER A 189 18.82 9.62 11.32
C SER A 189 18.78 9.35 9.82
N ASP A 190 18.65 8.08 9.41
CA ASP A 190 18.52 7.63 8.03
C ASP A 190 19.49 8.32 7.04
N PRO A 191 20.80 8.34 7.33
CA PRO A 191 21.76 9.08 6.53
C PRO A 191 21.84 8.55 5.08
N GLU A 192 21.56 7.27 4.84
CA GLU A 192 21.53 6.66 3.51
C GLU A 192 20.40 7.23 2.64
N PHE A 193 19.22 7.41 3.23
CA PHE A 193 18.06 8.00 2.56
C PHE A 193 18.34 9.47 2.23
N LEU A 194 18.86 10.24 3.20
CA LEU A 194 19.25 11.64 2.98
C LEU A 194 20.36 11.77 1.94
N ALA A 195 21.34 10.85 1.94
CA ALA A 195 22.41 10.84 0.96
C ALA A 195 21.87 10.61 -0.46
N SER A 196 20.91 9.69 -0.63
CA SER A 196 20.26 9.45 -1.93
C SER A 196 19.55 10.70 -2.46
N LEU A 197 18.74 11.35 -1.62
CA LEU A 197 18.02 12.57 -1.98
C LEU A 197 18.95 13.72 -2.38
N ASN A 198 20.17 13.77 -1.83
CA ASN A 198 21.15 14.82 -2.11
C ASN A 198 22.11 14.50 -3.26
N THR A 199 21.90 13.41 -3.99
CA THR A 199 22.70 13.13 -5.20
C THR A 199 22.38 14.12 -6.33
N ALA A 200 23.28 14.22 -7.32
CA ALA A 200 23.07 15.11 -8.46
C ALA A 200 21.87 14.70 -9.34
N ASN A 201 21.49 13.42 -9.30
CA ASN A 201 20.36 12.86 -10.02
C ASN A 201 19.65 11.85 -9.10
N PRO A 202 18.84 12.31 -8.14
CA PRO A 202 18.10 11.40 -7.27
C PRO A 202 17.08 10.60 -8.09
N ALA A 203 16.66 9.45 -7.56
CA ALA A 203 15.68 8.63 -8.25
C ALA A 203 14.36 9.38 -8.46
N ASN A 204 13.65 9.10 -9.56
CA ASN A 204 12.35 9.74 -9.84
C ASN A 204 11.27 9.31 -8.83
N PHE A 205 11.37 8.10 -8.28
CA PHE A 205 10.52 7.60 -7.22
C PHE A 205 11.36 7.05 -6.07
N ILE A 206 11.04 7.47 -4.85
CA ILE A 206 11.61 6.92 -3.61
C ILE A 206 10.48 6.59 -2.65
#